data_AF-A0A4Q6FTK9-F1
#
_entry.id   AF-A0A4Q6FTK9-F1
#
_cell.length_a   1.000
_cell.length_b   1.000
_cell.length_c   1.000
_cell.angle_alpha   90.00
_cell.angle_beta   90.00
_cell.angle_gamma   90.00
#
_symmetry.space_group_name_H-M   'P 1'
#
loop_
_entity.id
_entity.type
_entity.pdbx_description
1 polymer ?
#
loop_
_entity_poly.entity_id
_entity_poly.type
_entity_poly.pdbx_seq_one_letter_code
_entity_poly.pdbx_strand_id
1 'polypeptide(L)'
;MSAQDSKGSPIAGILVLAVSGWLLYQCNKSPSEEEMKAAAASAEACKRDLKCIGEKLSTAAAFRCPEHVERLAKHSVRWVDKTLEPKFSRFRWANLEKTSVTVIGDRVEFQNGFGAFTPIIYECDLDVKTEAVLDVRIEEGRLPP
;
A
#
# COMPACT_ATOMS: atom_id res chain seq x y z
N MET A 1 -33.22 -24.45 -40.29
CA MET A 1 -32.54 -23.92 -41.49
C MET A 1 -31.98 -22.57 -41.07
N SER A 2 -30.68 -22.38 -40.86
CA SER A 2 -29.51 -22.59 -41.76
C SER A 2 -28.29 -23.13 -40.98
N ALA A 3 -27.64 -24.21 -41.43
CA ALA A 3 -26.38 -24.25 -42.22
C ALA A 3 -25.20 -23.55 -41.52
N GLN A 4 -24.36 -24.28 -40.76
CA GLN A 4 -23.14 -25.03 -41.14
C GLN A 4 -21.89 -24.17 -41.48
N ASP A 5 -20.80 -24.59 -40.82
CA ASP A 5 -19.36 -24.45 -41.15
C ASP A 5 -18.57 -23.20 -40.73
N SER A 6 -17.88 -23.33 -39.59
CA SER A 6 -16.52 -22.78 -39.43
C SER A 6 -15.56 -23.92 -39.05
N LYS A 7 -14.66 -24.29 -39.96
CA LYS A 7 -13.56 -25.24 -39.72
C LYS A 7 -12.64 -24.70 -38.61
N GLY A 8 -12.87 -25.12 -37.37
CA GLY A 8 -11.98 -24.86 -36.24
C GLY A 8 -10.72 -25.71 -36.37
N SER A 9 -9.57 -25.07 -36.59
CA SER A 9 -8.27 -25.73 -36.65
C SER A 9 -7.96 -26.44 -35.31
N PRO A 10 -7.61 -27.75 -35.30
CA PRO A 10 -7.33 -28.51 -34.07
C PRO A 10 -6.09 -28.02 -33.31
N ILE A 11 -5.32 -27.09 -33.89
CA ILE A 11 -4.10 -26.51 -33.31
C ILE A 11 -4.44 -25.55 -32.16
N ALA A 12 -5.61 -24.89 -32.19
CA ALA A 12 -5.99 -23.92 -31.16
C ALA A 12 -6.31 -24.56 -29.80
N GLY A 13 -6.92 -25.77 -29.80
CA GLY A 13 -7.25 -26.48 -28.56
C GLY A 13 -6.01 -27.03 -27.82
N ILE A 14 -4.98 -27.43 -28.56
CA ILE A 14 -3.74 -27.97 -28.00
C ILE A 14 -2.91 -26.86 -27.35
N LEU A 15 -2.86 -25.66 -27.94
CA LEU A 15 -2.14 -24.51 -27.36
C LEU A 15 -2.75 -24.04 -26.03
N VAL A 16 -4.08 -24.02 -25.91
CA VAL A 16 -4.76 -23.62 -24.66
C VAL A 16 -4.50 -24.62 -23.53
N LEU A 17 -4.53 -25.93 -23.81
CA LEU A 17 -4.24 -26.98 -22.84
C LEU A 17 -2.76 -27.02 -22.44
N ALA A 18 -1.85 -26.73 -23.37
CA ALA A 18 -0.42 -26.64 -23.08
C ALA A 18 -0.09 -25.42 -22.19
N VAL A 19 -0.72 -24.27 -22.45
CA VAL A 19 -0.53 -23.05 -21.64
C VAL A 19 -1.15 -23.22 -20.25
N SER A 20 -2.34 -23.81 -20.14
CA SER A 20 -2.96 -24.08 -18.83
C SER A 20 -2.19 -25.13 -18.03
N GLY A 21 -1.70 -26.20 -18.68
CA GLY A 21 -0.83 -27.20 -18.06
C GLY A 21 0.50 -26.61 -17.59
N TRP A 22 1.09 -25.70 -18.37
CA TRP A 22 2.31 -24.99 -18.00
C TRP A 22 2.09 -24.01 -16.85
N LEU A 23 0.98 -23.27 -16.84
CA LEU A 23 0.59 -22.39 -15.73
C LEU A 23 0.38 -23.18 -14.43
N LEU A 24 -0.32 -24.32 -14.49
CA LEU A 24 -0.51 -25.20 -13.33
C LEU A 24 0.81 -25.80 -12.84
N TYR A 25 1.72 -26.18 -13.75
CA TYR A 25 3.04 -26.70 -13.40
C TYR A 25 3.91 -25.64 -12.70
N GLN A 26 3.87 -24.39 -13.19
CA GLN A 26 4.59 -23.28 -12.57
C GLN A 26 4.03 -22.93 -11.18
N CYS A 27 2.73 -23.07 -10.95
CA CYS A 27 2.13 -22.90 -9.62
C CYS A 27 2.51 -24.01 -8.61
N ASN A 28 2.86 -25.22 -9.07
CA ASN A 28 3.23 -26.33 -8.18
C ASN A 28 4.73 -26.39 -7.84
N LYS A 29 5.53 -25.47 -8.38
CA LYS A 29 6.96 -25.43 -8.12
C LYS A 29 7.22 -24.79 -6.76
N SER A 30 7.74 -25.58 -5.84
CA SER A 30 8.20 -25.09 -4.54
C SER A 30 9.41 -24.17 -4.73
N PRO A 31 9.51 -23.06 -3.98
CA PRO A 31 10.69 -22.21 -4.04
C PRO A 31 11.94 -23.01 -3.62
N SER A 32 13.03 -22.82 -4.35
CA SER A 32 14.31 -23.46 -4.05
C SER A 32 14.93 -22.92 -2.75
N GLU A 33 15.81 -23.68 -2.13
CA GLU A 33 16.54 -23.25 -0.92
C GLU A 33 17.31 -21.94 -1.13
N GLU A 34 17.85 -21.73 -2.34
CA GLU A 34 18.56 -20.50 -2.71
C GLU A 34 17.60 -19.31 -2.82
N GLU A 35 16.39 -19.48 -3.37
CA GLU A 35 15.35 -18.45 -3.38
C GLU A 35 14.86 -18.12 -1.96
N MET A 36 14.72 -19.12 -1.09
CA MET A 36 14.35 -18.91 0.31
C MET A 36 15.45 -18.17 1.09
N LYS A 37 16.72 -18.53 0.90
CA LYS A 37 17.85 -17.81 1.51
C LYS A 37 17.96 -16.38 1.00
N ALA A 38 17.78 -16.15 -0.29
CA ALA A 38 17.77 -14.81 -0.88
C ALA A 38 16.60 -13.97 -0.35
N ALA A 39 15.40 -14.56 -0.20
CA ALA A 39 14.24 -13.89 0.39
C ALA A 39 14.44 -13.60 1.88
N ALA A 40 15.07 -14.50 2.64
CA ALA A 40 15.40 -14.27 4.04
C ALA A 40 16.45 -13.16 4.19
N ALA A 41 17.49 -13.15 3.35
CA ALA A 41 18.52 -12.10 3.36
C ALA A 41 17.96 -10.73 2.93
N SER A 42 17.06 -10.69 1.94
CA SER A 42 16.39 -9.45 1.52
C SER A 42 15.42 -8.94 2.59
N ALA A 43 14.69 -9.83 3.26
CA ALA A 43 13.87 -9.48 4.42
C ALA A 43 14.73 -8.96 5.58
N GLU A 44 15.91 -9.53 5.82
CA GLU A 44 16.86 -9.07 6.84
C GLU A 44 17.42 -7.68 6.52
N ALA A 45 17.75 -7.42 5.25
CA ALA A 45 18.19 -6.11 4.77
C ALA A 45 17.08 -5.04 4.90
N CYS A 46 15.84 -5.42 4.57
CA CYS A 46 14.66 -4.57 4.72
C CYS A 46 14.48 -4.12 6.18
N LYS A 47 14.74 -4.98 7.19
CA LYS A 47 14.60 -4.65 8.62
C LYS A 47 15.48 -3.50 9.09
N ARG A 48 16.47 -3.04 8.32
CA ARG A 48 17.34 -1.89 8.69
C ARG A 48 17.24 -0.71 7.72
N ASP A 49 16.57 -0.87 6.60
CA ASP A 49 16.41 0.18 5.59
C ASP A 49 15.12 0.97 5.85
N LEU A 50 15.26 2.28 6.10
CA LEU A 50 14.12 3.18 6.25
C LEU A 50 13.21 3.15 5.03
N LYS A 51 13.75 2.99 3.83
CA LYS A 51 12.94 2.95 2.61
C LYS A 51 11.98 1.76 2.64
N CYS A 52 12.52 0.57 2.91
CA CYS A 52 11.71 -0.65 2.94
C CYS A 52 10.68 -0.64 4.08
N ILE A 53 11.10 -0.23 5.29
CA ILE A 53 10.21 -0.14 6.45
C ILE A 53 9.15 0.93 6.22
N GLY A 54 9.54 2.08 5.69
CA GLY A 54 8.66 3.21 5.42
C GLY A 54 7.61 2.88 4.37
N GLU A 55 7.98 2.22 3.28
CA GLU A 55 7.03 1.75 2.25
C GLU A 55 6.02 0.75 2.86
N LYS A 56 6.52 -0.24 3.61
CA LYS A 56 5.67 -1.21 4.32
C LYS A 56 4.70 -0.53 5.29
N LEU A 57 5.21 0.36 6.13
CA LEU A 57 4.41 1.06 7.13
C LEU A 57 3.45 2.07 6.50
N SER A 58 3.78 2.66 5.35
CA SER A 58 2.87 3.54 4.60
C SER A 58 1.65 2.76 4.10
N THR A 59 1.84 1.52 3.62
CA THR A 59 0.72 0.64 3.26
C THR A 59 -0.10 0.25 4.48
N ALA A 60 0.54 -0.15 5.59
CA ALA A 60 -0.13 -0.47 6.84
C ALA A 60 -0.95 0.70 7.40
N ALA A 61 -0.38 1.91 7.35
CA ALA A 61 -1.00 3.13 7.83
C ALA A 61 -2.23 3.53 7.03
N ALA A 62 -2.27 3.26 5.73
CA ALA A 62 -3.43 3.52 4.88
C ALA A 62 -4.72 2.88 5.41
N PHE A 63 -4.62 1.80 6.17
CA PHE A 63 -5.75 1.11 6.82
C PHE A 63 -5.93 1.49 8.29
N ARG A 64 -4.85 1.76 9.02
CA ARG A 64 -4.89 1.96 10.48
C ARG A 64 -5.06 3.41 10.93
N CYS A 65 -4.46 4.34 10.22
CA CYS A 65 -4.43 5.74 10.62
C CYS A 65 -5.67 6.57 10.24
N PRO A 66 -6.47 6.28 9.19
CA PRO A 66 -7.57 7.17 8.78
C PRO A 66 -8.53 7.55 9.90
N GLU A 67 -9.00 6.56 10.67
CA GLU A 67 -9.91 6.80 11.79
C GLU A 67 -9.28 7.70 12.87
N HIS A 68 -7.98 7.54 13.12
CA HIS A 68 -7.26 8.38 14.08
C HIS A 68 -7.12 9.82 13.58
N VAL A 69 -6.87 10.03 12.28
CA VAL A 69 -6.80 11.35 11.66
C VAL A 69 -8.17 12.03 11.71
N GLU A 70 -9.22 11.31 11.32
CA GLU A 70 -10.60 11.84 11.28
C GLU A 70 -11.08 12.35 12.63
N ARG A 71 -10.71 11.69 13.73
CA ARG A 71 -11.06 12.12 15.10
C ARG A 71 -10.45 13.46 15.50
N LEU A 72 -9.44 13.96 14.80
CA LEU A 72 -8.87 15.29 15.04
C LEU A 72 -9.68 16.41 14.39
N ALA A 73 -10.65 16.09 13.54
CA ALA A 73 -11.49 17.07 12.88
C ALA A 73 -12.56 17.63 13.83
N LYS A 74 -12.79 18.94 13.71
CA LYS A 74 -13.89 19.62 14.44
C LYS A 74 -15.25 19.48 13.75
N HIS A 75 -15.24 19.22 12.45
CA HIS A 75 -16.41 19.13 11.59
C HIS A 75 -16.24 17.97 10.60
N SER A 76 -16.77 18.12 9.38
CA SER A 76 -16.69 17.08 8.34
C SER A 76 -15.26 16.87 7.84
N VAL A 77 -14.96 15.63 7.47
CA VAL A 77 -13.71 15.22 6.83
C VAL A 77 -14.01 14.64 5.46
N ARG A 78 -13.12 14.89 4.49
CA ARG A 78 -13.14 14.16 3.22
C ARG A 78 -11.74 13.77 2.79
N TRP A 79 -11.64 12.53 2.33
CA TRP A 79 -10.44 12.00 1.69
C TRP A 79 -10.47 12.35 0.20
N VAL A 80 -9.34 12.83 -0.33
CA VAL A 80 -9.22 13.28 -1.72
C VAL A 80 -8.19 12.47 -2.52
N ASP A 81 -7.73 11.34 -1.97
CA ASP A 81 -6.92 10.37 -2.70
C ASP A 81 -7.71 9.65 -3.80
N LYS A 82 -7.01 9.34 -4.90
CA LYS A 82 -7.53 8.51 -5.99
C LYS A 82 -7.31 7.03 -5.69
N THR A 83 -8.04 6.15 -6.37
CA THR A 83 -8.03 4.69 -6.16
C THR A 83 -6.64 4.04 -6.18
N LEU A 84 -5.68 4.59 -6.93
CA LEU A 84 -4.32 4.06 -7.07
C LEU A 84 -3.25 5.00 -6.49
N GLU A 85 -3.67 6.03 -5.77
CA GLU A 85 -2.77 7.01 -5.18
C GLU A 85 -2.49 6.63 -3.72
N PRO A 86 -1.20 6.58 -3.30
CA PRO A 86 -0.89 6.29 -1.92
C PRO A 86 -1.41 7.41 -1.01
N LYS A 87 -2.15 7.05 0.04
CA LYS A 87 -2.57 8.00 1.09
C LYS A 87 -1.35 8.64 1.76
N PHE A 88 -0.33 7.84 2.06
CA PHE A 88 0.93 8.27 2.66
C PHE A 88 2.05 8.25 1.61
N SER A 89 2.67 9.39 1.34
CA SER A 89 3.65 9.57 0.27
C SER A 89 5.08 9.86 0.77
N ARG A 90 5.24 10.14 2.07
CA ARG A 90 6.54 10.40 2.70
C ARG A 90 6.64 9.64 4.01
N PHE A 91 7.86 9.37 4.44
CA PHE A 91 8.15 8.74 5.72
C PHE A 91 9.53 9.14 6.25
N ARG A 92 9.69 9.08 7.58
CA ARG A 92 10.96 9.35 8.28
C ARG A 92 11.01 8.58 9.60
N TRP A 93 12.21 8.36 10.13
CA TRP A 93 12.34 7.88 11.51
C TRP A 93 11.70 8.88 12.47
N ALA A 94 10.83 8.40 13.37
CA ALA A 94 10.24 9.23 14.41
C ALA A 94 11.18 9.37 15.62
N ASN A 95 12.12 8.43 15.80
CA ASN A 95 13.08 8.44 16.89
C ASN A 95 14.48 7.94 16.47
N LEU A 96 15.47 8.18 17.33
CA LEU A 96 16.87 7.81 17.06
C LEU A 96 17.10 6.30 17.18
N GLU A 97 16.29 5.64 18.00
CA GLU A 97 16.33 4.20 18.27
C GLU A 97 15.76 3.38 17.11
N LYS A 98 15.15 4.04 16.11
CA LYS A 98 14.55 3.41 14.92
C LYS A 98 13.50 2.36 15.25
N THR A 99 12.75 2.60 16.33
CA THR A 99 11.64 1.74 16.73
C THR A 99 10.29 2.25 16.23
N SER A 100 10.23 3.49 15.76
CA SER A 100 9.03 4.09 15.17
C SER A 100 9.32 4.89 13.91
N VAL A 101 8.35 4.91 13.01
CA VAL A 101 8.39 5.66 11.75
C VAL A 101 7.19 6.57 11.68
N THR A 102 7.44 7.84 11.37
CA THR A 102 6.40 8.77 10.94
C THR A 102 6.12 8.54 9.47
N VAL A 103 4.88 8.25 9.12
CA VAL A 103 4.37 8.31 7.74
C VAL A 103 3.50 9.55 7.58
N ILE A 104 3.56 10.17 6.40
CA ILE A 104 2.97 11.49 6.16
C ILE A 104 2.17 11.48 4.87
N GLY A 105 0.98 12.08 4.91
CA GLY A 105 0.14 12.27 3.74
C GLY A 105 -0.53 13.65 3.76
N ASP A 106 -1.10 14.04 2.63
CA ASP A 106 -1.82 15.31 2.47
C ASP A 106 -3.12 15.17 1.67
N ARG A 107 -3.62 13.93 1.54
CA ARG A 107 -4.81 13.54 0.79
C ARG A 107 -6.09 13.59 1.63
N VAL A 108 -6.20 14.54 2.54
CA VAL A 108 -7.40 14.77 3.34
C VAL A 108 -7.69 16.27 3.46
N GLU A 109 -8.97 16.61 3.55
CA GLU A 109 -9.42 17.99 3.75
C GLU A 109 -10.43 18.03 4.89
N PHE A 110 -10.28 19.03 5.76
CA PHE A 110 -11.14 19.23 6.93
C PHE A 110 -12.03 20.45 6.71
N GLN A 111 -13.28 20.33 7.10
CA GLN A 111 -14.25 21.42 7.04
C GLN A 111 -14.04 22.38 8.22
N ASN A 112 -14.07 23.68 7.96
CA ASN A 112 -14.09 24.72 8.99
C ASN A 112 -15.53 25.12 9.39
N GLY A 113 -15.68 26.04 10.35
CA GLY A 113 -16.99 26.48 10.85
C GLY A 113 -17.87 27.22 9.83
N PHE A 114 -17.33 27.59 8.67
CA PHE A 114 -18.06 28.23 7.56
C PHE A 114 -18.43 27.23 6.45
N GLY A 115 -18.11 25.96 6.63
CA GLY A 115 -18.41 24.92 5.66
C GLY A 115 -17.35 24.76 4.54
N ALA A 116 -16.26 25.53 4.57
CA ALA A 116 -15.18 25.42 3.59
C ALA A 116 -14.20 24.30 3.96
N PHE A 117 -13.72 23.56 2.96
CA PHE A 117 -12.73 22.49 3.13
C PHE A 117 -11.32 23.02 2.89
N THR A 118 -10.42 22.77 3.84
CA THR A 118 -9.00 23.14 3.78
C THR A 118 -8.15 21.88 3.73
N PRO A 119 -7.08 21.84 2.92
CA PRO A 119 -6.17 20.69 2.89
C PRO A 119 -5.37 20.57 4.19
N ILE A 120 -5.16 19.32 4.59
CA ILE A 120 -4.46 18.96 5.82
C ILE A 120 -3.29 18.05 5.49
N ILE A 121 -2.12 18.38 6.00
CA ILE A 121 -1.01 17.43 6.15
C ILE A 121 -1.26 16.67 7.44
N TYR A 122 -1.23 15.34 7.37
CA TYR A 122 -1.41 14.47 8.52
C TYR A 122 -0.21 13.54 8.64
N GLU A 123 0.19 13.29 9.89
CA GLU A 123 1.29 12.42 10.23
C GLU A 123 0.80 11.35 11.20
N CYS A 124 1.29 10.13 11.00
CA CYS A 124 1.00 8.98 11.84
C CYS A 124 2.32 8.31 12.23
N ASP A 125 2.60 8.19 13.51
CA ASP A 125 3.76 7.46 14.01
C ASP A 125 3.36 6.01 14.26
N LEU A 126 4.09 5.07 13.65
CA LEU A 126 3.84 3.63 13.82
C LEU A 126 5.05 2.94 14.46
N ASP A 127 4.77 1.97 15.32
CA ASP A 127 5.78 1.04 15.80
C ASP A 127 6.23 0.10 14.68
N VAL A 128 7.55 -0.06 14.51
CA VAL A 128 8.14 -0.81 13.40
C VAL A 128 7.82 -2.31 13.47
N LYS A 129 7.62 -2.85 14.67
CA LYS A 129 7.43 -4.29 14.88
C LYS A 129 5.96 -4.68 14.82
N THR A 130 5.12 -3.91 15.50
CA THR A 130 3.70 -4.21 15.71
C THR A 130 2.79 -3.49 14.72
N GLU A 131 3.30 -2.48 14.01
CA GLU A 131 2.52 -1.60 13.13
C GLU A 131 1.38 -0.88 13.87
N ALA A 132 1.47 -0.79 15.19
CA ALA A 132 0.51 -0.08 16.02
C ALA A 132 0.68 1.43 15.82
N VAL A 133 -0.45 2.14 15.76
CA VAL A 133 -0.46 3.62 15.75
C VAL A 133 -0.07 4.11 17.14
N LEU A 134 1.02 4.86 17.22
CA LEU A 134 1.57 5.41 18.46
C LEU A 134 1.09 6.85 18.69
N ASP A 135 1.08 7.67 17.65
CA ASP A 135 0.67 9.07 17.70
C ASP A 135 0.13 9.53 16.34
N VAL A 136 -0.76 10.53 16.35
CA VAL A 136 -1.32 11.15 15.14
C VAL A 136 -1.44 12.66 15.33
N ARG A 137 -1.02 13.41 14.31
CA ARG A 137 -1.06 14.87 14.31
C ARG A 137 -1.42 15.41 12.93
N ILE A 138 -1.91 16.64 12.91
CA ILE A 138 -2.36 17.34 11.70
C ILE A 138 -1.85 18.78 11.70
N GLU A 139 -1.64 19.31 10.50
CA GLU A 139 -1.42 20.72 10.23
C GLU A 139 -2.13 21.13 8.93
N GLU A 140 -2.55 22.39 8.83
CA GLU A 140 -3.13 22.89 7.58
C GLU A 140 -2.05 23.03 6.50
N GLY A 141 -2.29 22.48 5.30
CA GLY A 141 -1.34 22.60 4.20
C GLY A 141 -1.39 21.46 3.19
N ARG A 142 -0.39 21.46 2.31
CA ARG A 142 -0.09 20.42 1.33
C ARG A 142 1.39 20.12 1.36
N LEU A 143 1.77 18.88 1.07
CA LEU A 143 3.17 18.53 0.95
C LEU A 143 3.79 19.23 -0.28
N PRO A 144 5.03 19.72 -0.18
CA PRO A 144 5.75 20.21 -1.34
C PRO A 144 5.98 19.06 -2.34
N PRO A 145 6.02 19.37 -3.66
CA PRO A 145 6.25 18.39 -4.71
C PRO A 145 7.59 17.65 -4.52
#